data_AF-A0AAU9CX46-F1
#
_entry.id   AF-A0AAU9CX46-F1
#
_cell.length_a   1.000
_cell.length_b   1.000
_cell.length_c   1.000
_cell.angle_alpha   90.00
_cell.angle_beta   90.00
_cell.angle_gamma   90.00
#
_symmetry.space_group_name_H-M   'P 1'
#
loop_
_entity.id
_entity.type
_entity.pdbx_description
1 polymer ?
#
loop_
_entity_poly.entity_id
_entity_poly.type
_entity_poly.pdbx_seq_one_letter_code
_entity_poly.pdbx_strand_id
1 'polypeptide(L)'
;MKKLLIPLLTALLLVGCASEERNRFEQQLAARLATDPDLKDYNLDPNEVAECVTSEIAKTLPGFRGTAARKPYWEAYAAFESARTSDEALAAVKKYADVFGSEQKASAAAMEITQYIMFCMGKLIETAHPAEEPKS
;
A
#
# COMPACT_ATOMS: atom_id res chain seq x y z
N MET A 1 40.33 11.10 -34.89
CA MET A 1 38.98 10.74 -35.39
C MET A 1 38.47 9.60 -34.50
N LYS A 2 37.49 9.84 -33.62
CA LYS A 2 36.06 9.49 -33.82
C LYS A 2 35.83 8.01 -33.49
N LYS A 3 35.06 7.58 -32.49
CA LYS A 3 34.12 8.21 -31.54
C LYS A 3 33.77 7.13 -30.48
N LEU A 4 33.57 7.58 -29.23
CA LEU A 4 32.52 7.17 -28.28
C LEU A 4 32.17 5.68 -28.12
N LEU A 5 32.53 5.06 -26.99
CA LEU A 5 31.68 4.09 -26.29
C LEU A 5 32.01 4.04 -24.78
N ILE A 6 31.60 5.07 -24.04
CA ILE A 6 31.31 5.04 -22.60
C ILE A 6 29.99 5.81 -22.45
N PRO A 7 28.98 5.41 -21.63
CA PRO A 7 28.84 4.21 -20.79
C PRO A 7 27.49 3.48 -20.98
N LEU A 8 27.49 2.15 -20.82
CA LEU A 8 26.28 1.35 -20.57
C LEU A 8 25.94 1.38 -19.06
N LEU A 9 25.72 2.58 -18.49
CA LEU A 9 25.58 2.75 -17.03
C LEU A 9 24.49 3.75 -16.58
N THR A 10 23.49 4.06 -17.42
CA THR A 10 22.45 5.04 -17.05
C THR A 10 21.01 4.56 -17.26
N ALA A 11 20.78 3.36 -17.77
CA ALA A 11 19.42 2.87 -18.05
C ALA A 11 18.74 2.12 -16.90
N LEU A 12 19.45 1.82 -15.78
CA LEU A 12 18.84 1.13 -14.62
C LEU A 12 18.37 2.07 -13.49
N LEU A 13 18.52 3.38 -13.63
CA LEU A 13 18.11 4.36 -12.59
C LEU A 13 16.64 4.83 -12.72
N LEU A 14 15.83 4.16 -13.54
CA LEU A 14 14.40 4.44 -13.71
C LEU A 14 13.49 3.45 -12.98
N VAL A 15 14.03 2.63 -12.06
CA VAL A 15 13.19 2.03 -11.01
C VAL A 15 12.79 3.19 -10.10
N GLY A 16 11.63 3.76 -10.40
CA GLY A 16 11.23 5.10 -9.98
C GLY A 16 11.28 5.30 -8.46
N CYS A 17 11.37 6.57 -8.07
CA CYS A 17 11.21 7.06 -6.70
C CYS A 17 9.78 6.85 -6.15
N ALA A 18 9.19 5.67 -6.34
CA ALA A 18 8.26 5.15 -5.35
C ALA A 18 9.09 4.99 -4.07
N SER A 19 8.76 5.79 -3.06
CA SER A 19 9.49 5.82 -1.79
C SER A 19 9.68 4.39 -1.27
N GLU A 20 10.90 4.01 -0.90
CA GLU A 20 11.26 2.67 -0.38
C GLU A 20 10.25 2.17 0.66
N GLU A 21 9.76 3.10 1.48
CA GLU A 21 8.79 2.88 2.55
C GLU A 21 7.40 2.48 2.02
N ARG A 22 6.99 3.01 0.86
CA ARG A 22 5.75 2.58 0.19
C ARG A 22 5.88 1.12 -0.23
N ASN A 23 6.98 0.79 -0.90
CA ASN A 23 7.21 -0.57 -1.39
C ASN A 23 7.32 -1.55 -0.21
N ARG A 24 7.95 -1.14 0.88
CA ARG A 24 8.01 -1.92 2.12
C ARG A 24 6.61 -2.19 2.68
N PHE A 25 5.75 -1.17 2.79
CA PHE A 25 4.37 -1.36 3.23
C PHE A 25 3.61 -2.33 2.31
N GLU A 26 3.69 -2.11 0.99
CA GLU A 26 3.02 -2.95 -0.01
C GLU A 26 3.47 -4.42 0.08
N GLN A 27 4.77 -4.68 0.21
CA GLN A 27 5.33 -6.02 0.37
C GLN A 27 4.92 -6.68 1.69
N GLN A 28 4.91 -5.93 2.80
CA GLN A 28 4.46 -6.44 4.10
C GLN A 28 2.98 -6.82 4.07
N LEU A 29 2.16 -5.98 3.44
CA LEU A 29 0.74 -6.23 3.26
C LEU A 29 0.52 -7.45 2.36
N ALA A 30 1.19 -7.55 1.21
CA ALA A 30 1.10 -8.70 0.33
C ALA A 30 1.48 -10.01 1.04
N ALA A 31 2.55 -9.99 1.85
CA ALA A 31 2.97 -11.16 2.63
C ALA A 31 1.93 -11.57 3.68
N ARG A 32 1.28 -10.61 4.34
CA ARG A 32 0.18 -10.90 5.27
C ARG A 32 -1.04 -11.43 4.53
N LEU A 33 -1.44 -10.79 3.43
CA LEU A 33 -2.57 -11.19 2.60
C LEU A 33 -2.41 -12.58 1.98
N ALA A 34 -1.17 -13.00 1.68
CA ALA A 34 -0.89 -14.36 1.22
C ALA A 34 -1.24 -15.46 2.25
N THR A 35 -1.45 -15.08 3.51
CA THR A 35 -1.91 -15.99 4.58
C THR A 35 -3.41 -15.90 4.84
N ASP A 36 -4.12 -15.01 4.12
CA ASP A 36 -5.55 -14.76 4.30
C ASP A 36 -6.37 -15.78 3.50
N PRO A 37 -7.22 -16.62 4.15
CA PRO A 37 -8.00 -17.64 3.46
C PRO A 37 -9.04 -17.04 2.50
N ASP A 38 -9.55 -15.83 2.77
CA ASP A 38 -10.61 -15.24 1.95
C ASP A 38 -10.08 -14.96 0.52
N LEU A 39 -8.83 -14.51 0.40
CA LEU A 39 -8.22 -14.28 -0.92
C LEU A 39 -8.14 -15.55 -1.75
N LYS A 40 -7.87 -16.69 -1.11
CA LYS A 40 -7.85 -17.99 -1.80
C LYS A 40 -9.25 -18.39 -2.26
N ASP A 41 -10.26 -18.19 -1.44
CA ASP A 41 -11.64 -18.56 -1.74
C ASP A 41 -12.20 -17.75 -2.93
N TYR A 42 -11.77 -16.49 -3.06
CA TYR A 42 -12.12 -15.62 -4.19
C TYR A 42 -11.12 -15.64 -5.34
N ASN A 43 -10.09 -16.51 -5.30
CA ASN A 43 -9.02 -16.61 -6.31
C ASN A 43 -8.37 -15.25 -6.64
N LEU A 44 -8.11 -14.43 -5.62
CA LEU A 44 -7.47 -13.12 -5.73
C LEU A 44 -5.96 -13.23 -5.50
N ASP A 45 -5.16 -12.52 -6.31
CA ASP A 45 -3.71 -12.40 -6.09
C ASP A 45 -3.43 -11.43 -4.91
N PRO A 46 -2.74 -11.87 -3.84
CA PRO A 46 -2.36 -11.01 -2.72
C PRO A 46 -1.59 -9.75 -3.14
N ASN A 47 -0.77 -9.82 -4.19
CA ASN A 47 -0.01 -8.67 -4.69
C ASN A 47 -0.94 -7.64 -5.34
N GLU A 48 -1.94 -8.08 -6.11
CA GLU A 48 -2.91 -7.18 -6.75
C GLU A 48 -3.79 -6.49 -5.70
N VAL A 49 -4.20 -7.22 -4.66
CA VAL A 49 -4.94 -6.62 -3.53
C VAL A 49 -4.05 -5.61 -2.79
N ALA A 50 -2.80 -5.96 -2.49
CA ALA A 50 -1.88 -5.06 -1.80
C ALA A 50 -1.55 -3.80 -2.62
N GLU A 51 -1.36 -3.92 -3.94
CA GLU A 51 -1.17 -2.79 -4.85
C GLU A 51 -2.39 -1.88 -4.86
N CYS A 52 -3.60 -2.46 -4.95
CA CYS A 52 -4.84 -1.71 -4.88
C CYS A 52 -4.94 -0.92 -3.57
N VAL A 53 -4.74 -1.58 -2.41
CA VAL A 53 -4.81 -0.94 -1.09
C VAL A 53 -3.80 0.19 -0.97
N THR A 54 -2.55 -0.06 -1.38
CA THR A 54 -1.49 0.94 -1.37
C THR A 54 -1.84 2.12 -2.27
N SER A 55 -2.44 1.87 -3.42
CA SER A 55 -2.89 2.91 -4.34
C SER A 55 -4.04 3.74 -3.75
N GLU A 56 -5.03 3.12 -3.08
CA GLU A 56 -6.12 3.85 -2.43
C GLU A 56 -5.62 4.71 -1.27
N ILE A 57 -4.76 4.18 -0.40
CA ILE A 57 -4.09 4.96 0.65
C ILE A 57 -3.31 6.13 0.03
N ALA A 58 -2.56 5.90 -1.06
CA ALA A 58 -1.76 6.94 -1.69
C ALA A 58 -2.59 8.14 -2.21
N LYS A 59 -3.90 7.98 -2.42
CA LYS A 59 -4.81 9.07 -2.82
C LYS A 59 -5.19 9.96 -1.64
N THR A 60 -5.14 9.46 -0.41
CA THR A 60 -5.47 10.24 0.80
C THR A 60 -4.26 10.99 1.36
N LEU A 61 -3.04 10.58 0.99
CA LEU A 61 -1.82 11.21 1.47
C LEU A 61 -1.57 12.59 0.85
N PRO A 62 -1.03 13.55 1.62
CA PRO A 62 -0.70 14.87 1.10
C PRO A 62 0.39 14.83 0.02
N GLY A 63 0.40 15.85 -0.83
CA GLY A 63 1.36 16.00 -1.92
C GLY A 63 1.15 15.02 -3.08
N PHE A 64 2.13 14.92 -3.98
CA PHE A 64 2.09 14.04 -5.16
C PHE A 64 2.86 12.73 -4.93
N ARG A 65 2.65 11.74 -5.82
CA ARG A 65 3.40 10.48 -5.80
C ARG A 65 4.91 10.76 -5.86
N GLY A 66 5.67 10.14 -4.93
CA GLY A 66 7.13 10.28 -4.86
C GLY A 66 7.65 11.50 -4.08
N THR A 67 6.78 12.31 -3.47
CA THR A 67 7.25 13.41 -2.61
C THR A 67 7.75 12.91 -1.26
N ALA A 68 8.82 13.56 -0.74
CA ALA A 68 9.38 13.23 0.57
C ALA A 68 8.37 13.40 1.72
N ALA A 69 7.37 14.28 1.55
CA ALA A 69 6.30 14.50 2.53
C ALA A 69 5.46 13.24 2.80
N ARG A 70 5.44 12.26 1.88
CA ARG A 70 4.68 11.01 2.04
C ARG A 70 5.43 9.94 2.85
N LYS A 71 6.75 10.06 2.98
CA LYS A 71 7.59 9.11 3.72
C LYS A 71 7.08 8.79 5.14
N PRO A 72 6.83 9.77 6.02
CA PRO A 72 6.38 9.47 7.39
C PRO A 72 5.02 8.75 7.44
N TYR A 73 4.14 8.99 6.46
CA TYR A 73 2.87 8.27 6.35
C TYR A 73 3.11 6.79 6.01
N TRP A 74 3.98 6.51 5.04
CA TRP A 74 4.31 5.12 4.69
C TRP A 74 4.99 4.37 5.83
N GLU A 75 5.90 5.03 6.56
CA GLU A 75 6.49 4.46 7.78
C GLU A 75 5.46 4.16 8.86
N ALA A 76 4.42 4.98 8.97
CA ALA A 76 3.31 4.76 9.89
C ALA A 76 2.43 3.58 9.47
N TYR A 77 1.99 3.54 8.21
CA TYR A 77 1.20 2.42 7.68
C TYR A 77 1.96 1.10 7.77
N ALA A 78 3.26 1.08 7.47
CA ALA A 78 4.11 -0.11 7.66
C ALA A 78 4.17 -0.56 9.13
N ALA A 79 4.21 0.38 10.08
CA ALA A 79 4.19 0.05 11.50
C ALA A 79 2.82 -0.46 11.97
N PHE A 80 1.73 0.14 11.52
CA PHE A 80 0.38 -0.34 11.79
C PHE A 80 0.17 -1.76 11.25
N GLU A 81 0.57 -2.00 10.01
CA GLU A 81 0.47 -3.31 9.37
C GLU A 81 1.39 -4.36 10.01
N SER A 82 2.50 -3.95 10.63
CA SER A 82 3.45 -4.87 11.28
C SER A 82 3.09 -5.18 12.75
N ALA A 83 2.18 -4.43 13.36
CA ALA A 83 1.77 -4.68 14.74
C ALA A 83 1.03 -6.02 14.86
N ARG A 84 1.38 -6.84 15.85
CA ARG A 84 0.78 -8.16 16.09
C ARG A 84 0.07 -8.23 17.44
N THR A 85 0.33 -7.27 18.32
CA THR A 85 -0.31 -7.15 19.63
C THR A 85 -0.97 -5.78 19.81
N SER A 86 -1.92 -5.68 20.74
CA SER A 86 -2.56 -4.42 21.08
C SER A 86 -1.56 -3.38 21.59
N ASP A 87 -0.55 -3.79 22.35
CA ASP A 87 0.47 -2.89 22.88
C ASP A 87 1.36 -2.32 21.76
N GLU A 88 1.74 -3.15 20.78
CA GLU A 88 2.46 -2.70 19.59
C GLU A 88 1.62 -1.74 18.75
N ALA A 89 0.32 -2.03 18.57
CA ALA A 89 -0.60 -1.17 17.83
C ALA A 89 -0.75 0.20 18.51
N LEU A 90 -0.96 0.22 19.84
CA LEU A 90 -1.03 1.45 20.63
C LEU A 90 0.29 2.23 20.59
N ALA A 91 1.43 1.55 20.65
CA ALA A 91 2.74 2.18 20.54
C ALA A 91 2.95 2.82 19.16
N ALA A 92 2.54 2.13 18.08
CA ALA A 92 2.63 2.67 16.73
C ALA A 92 1.71 3.91 16.55
N VAL A 93 0.46 3.85 17.04
CA VAL A 93 -0.48 4.98 17.01
C VAL A 93 0.11 6.20 17.71
N LYS A 94 0.65 6.03 18.92
CA LYS A 94 1.29 7.12 19.68
C LYS A 94 2.50 7.68 18.96
N LYS A 95 3.37 6.81 18.42
CA LYS A 95 4.59 7.20 17.70
C LYS A 95 4.29 8.08 16.49
N TYR A 96 3.20 7.81 15.77
CA TYR A 96 2.85 8.52 14.53
C TYR A 96 1.69 9.51 14.68
N ALA A 97 1.26 9.82 15.91
CA ALA A 97 0.17 10.76 16.17
C ALA A 97 0.36 12.10 15.44
N ASP A 98 1.55 12.68 15.50
CA ASP A 98 1.86 13.98 14.87
C ASP A 98 1.81 13.93 13.34
N VAL A 99 2.09 12.78 12.72
CA VAL A 99 2.00 12.59 11.27
C VAL A 99 0.56 12.75 10.78
N PHE A 100 -0.40 12.28 11.58
CA PHE A 100 -1.83 12.38 11.28
C PHE A 100 -2.52 13.56 11.99
N GLY A 101 -1.79 14.27 12.85
CA GLY A 101 -2.25 15.42 13.62
C GLY A 101 -2.97 15.10 14.94
N SER A 102 -3.16 13.82 15.28
CA SER A 102 -3.58 13.36 16.61
C SER A 102 -3.50 11.83 16.74
N GLU A 103 -3.47 11.30 17.96
CA GLU A 103 -3.59 9.85 18.22
C GLU A 103 -4.89 9.29 17.64
N GLN A 104 -6.00 10.03 17.76
CA GLN A 104 -7.29 9.62 17.22
C GLN A 104 -7.24 9.43 15.69
N LYS A 105 -6.60 10.37 14.97
CA LYS A 105 -6.47 10.28 13.51
C LYS A 105 -5.50 9.18 13.08
N ALA A 106 -4.40 8.99 13.82
CA ALA A 106 -3.48 7.88 13.58
C ALA A 106 -4.15 6.52 13.81
N SER A 107 -4.95 6.39 14.87
CA SER A 107 -5.74 5.19 15.14
C SER A 107 -6.79 4.94 14.05
N ALA A 108 -7.48 5.98 13.59
CA ALA A 108 -8.42 5.85 12.48
C ALA A 108 -7.72 5.38 11.20
N ALA A 109 -6.57 5.98 10.86
CA ALA A 109 -5.77 5.59 9.69
C ALA A 109 -5.31 4.12 9.76
N ALA A 110 -4.93 3.62 10.94
CA ALA A 110 -4.59 2.20 11.13
C ALA A 110 -5.79 1.28 10.84
N MET A 111 -6.99 1.66 11.29
CA MET A 111 -8.22 0.90 11.06
C MET A 111 -8.70 0.95 9.60
N GLU A 112 -8.39 2.02 8.87
CA GLU A 112 -8.75 2.15 7.45
C GLU A 112 -8.05 1.12 6.56
N ILE A 113 -6.91 0.55 6.95
CA ILE A 113 -6.21 -0.49 6.18
C ILE A 113 -7.18 -1.63 5.85
N THR A 114 -7.93 -2.12 6.84
CA THR A 114 -8.94 -3.17 6.65
C THR A 114 -10.07 -2.73 5.72
N GLN A 115 -10.49 -1.47 5.80
CA GLN A 115 -11.53 -0.94 4.90
C GLN A 115 -11.06 -0.92 3.44
N TYR A 116 -9.81 -0.50 3.20
CA TYR A 116 -9.22 -0.54 1.87
C TYR A 116 -9.05 -1.98 1.37
N ILE A 117 -8.67 -2.93 2.22
CA ILE A 117 -8.59 -4.36 1.85
C ILE A 117 -9.95 -4.84 1.34
N MET A 118 -11.02 -4.64 2.12
CA MET A 118 -12.36 -5.06 1.75
C MET A 118 -12.85 -4.39 0.46
N PHE A 119 -12.60 -3.08 0.32
CA PHE A 119 -12.92 -2.33 -0.90
C PHE A 119 -12.19 -2.90 -2.12
N CYS A 120 -10.89 -3.16 -2.00
CA CYS A 120 -10.07 -3.67 -3.09
C CYS A 120 -10.41 -5.10 -3.48
N MET A 121 -10.71 -5.97 -2.50
CA MET A 121 -11.22 -7.30 -2.78
C MET A 121 -12.53 -7.24 -3.57
N GLY A 122 -13.50 -6.42 -3.13
CA GLY A 122 -14.77 -6.24 -3.83
C GLY A 122 -14.58 -5.79 -5.28
N LYS A 123 -13.75 -4.75 -5.48
CA LYS A 123 -13.43 -4.24 -6.82
C LYS A 123 -12.79 -5.29 -7.74
N LEU A 124 -11.87 -6.10 -7.21
CA LEU A 124 -11.19 -7.13 -7.99
C LEU A 124 -12.13 -8.30 -8.32
N ILE A 125 -13.00 -8.69 -7.39
CA ILE A 125 -14.05 -9.70 -7.64
C ILE A 125 -15.00 -9.25 -8.75
N GLU A 126 -15.49 -8.01 -8.69
CA GLU A 126 -16.36 -7.44 -9.73
C GLU A 126 -15.67 -7.40 -11.11
N THR A 127 -14.35 -7.15 -11.13
CA THR A 127 -13.58 -7.12 -12.38
C THR A 127 -13.34 -8.52 -12.95
N ALA A 128 -13.16 -9.53 -12.09
CA ALA A 128 -12.98 -10.93 -12.49
C ALA A 128 -14.30 -11.59 -12.92
N HIS A 129 -15.43 -11.16 -12.34
CA HIS A 129 -16.77 -11.66 -12.62
C HIS A 129 -17.71 -10.49 -12.93
N PRO A 130 -17.58 -9.85 -14.11
CA PRO A 130 -18.49 -8.77 -14.49
C PRO A 130 -19.92 -9.31 -14.51
N ALA A 131 -20.83 -8.65 -13.80
CA ALA A 131 -22.24 -9.03 -13.80
C ALA A 131 -22.76 -9.09 -15.25
N GLU A 132 -23.46 -10.16 -15.61
CA GLU A 132 -24.15 -10.22 -16.89
C GLU A 132 -25.15 -9.07 -16.96
N GLU A 133 -24.97 -8.16 -17.92
CA GLU A 133 -25.96 -7.12 -18.19
C GLU A 133 -27.31 -7.78 -18.51
N PRO A 134 -28.42 -7.32 -17.91
CA PRO A 134 -29.72 -7.86 -18.24
C PRO A 134 -29.97 -7.64 -19.73
N LYS A 135 -30.09 -8.74 -20.48
CA LYS A 135 -30.50 -8.71 -21.89
C LYS A 135 -31.90 -8.09 -21.94
N SER A 136 -31.97 -6.85 -22.44
CA SER A 136 -33.21 -6.12 -22.74
C SER A 136 -33.94 -6.75 -23.91
#